data_AF-A0A9W7HVQ6-F1
#
_entry.id   AF-A0A9W7HVQ6-F1
#
_cell.length_a   1.000
_cell.length_b   1.000
_cell.length_c   1.000
_cell.angle_alpha   90.00
_cell.angle_beta   90.00
_cell.angle_gamma   90.00
#
_symmetry.space_group_name_H-M   'P 1'
#
loop_
_entity.id
_entity.type
_entity.pdbx_description
1 polymer ?
#
loop_
_entity_poly.entity_id
_entity_poly.type
_entity_poly.pdbx_seq_one_letter_code
_entity_poly.pdbx_strand_id
1 'polypeptide(L)'
;MAAALERRRKEKRRMKTLLRALRQKAKHCEMLKKKKQNMLAEEAPKEKMVHDFMLFIEAIHRNDTETVQKFDENSMMIAIRSMVEGGGGHSGHNGVFAADGAEQEAPI
;
A
#
# COMPACT_ATOMS: atom_id res chain seq x y z
N MET A 1 -34.58 36.59 -16.76
CA MET A 1 -34.80 35.26 -16.13
C MET A 1 -33.92 34.14 -16.72
N ALA A 2 -33.69 34.06 -18.04
CA ALA A 2 -32.91 32.99 -18.66
C ALA A 2 -31.45 32.87 -18.14
N ALA A 3 -30.73 33.99 -17.96
CA ALA A 3 -29.36 33.99 -17.45
C ALA A 3 -29.23 33.43 -16.02
N ALA A 4 -30.22 33.69 -15.15
CA ALA A 4 -30.24 33.15 -13.79
C ALA A 4 -30.45 31.62 -13.78
N LEU A 5 -31.31 31.12 -14.68
CA LEU A 5 -31.52 29.69 -14.86
C LEU A 5 -30.26 28.98 -15.38
N GLU A 6 -29.54 29.60 -16.31
CA GLU A 6 -28.30 29.06 -16.86
C GLU A 6 -27.18 29.00 -15.80
N ARG A 7 -27.01 30.05 -14.99
CA ARG A 7 -26.07 30.06 -13.85
C ARG A 7 -26.36 28.91 -12.89
N ARG A 8 -27.62 28.73 -12.50
CA ARG A 8 -28.04 27.63 -11.61
C ARG A 8 -27.74 26.25 -12.19
N ARG A 9 -27.92 26.07 -13.50
CA ARG A 9 -27.57 24.82 -14.20
C ARG A 9 -26.06 24.58 -14.21
N LYS A 10 -25.24 25.61 -14.49
CA LYS A 10 -23.78 25.54 -14.46
C LYS A 10 -23.28 25.17 -13.06
N GLU A 11 -23.80 25.82 -12.04
CA GLU A 11 -23.46 25.52 -10.64
C GLU A 11 -23.83 24.09 -10.24
N LYS A 12 -25.03 23.62 -10.61
CA LYS A 12 -25.44 22.22 -10.38
C LYS A 12 -24.51 21.23 -11.07
N ARG A 13 -24.03 21.53 -12.28
CA ARG A 13 -23.05 20.69 -12.99
C ARG A 13 -21.71 20.68 -12.25
N ARG A 14 -21.19 21.85 -11.87
CA ARG A 14 -19.95 21.97 -11.08
C ARG A 14 -20.03 21.18 -9.79
N MET A 15 -21.12 21.31 -9.04
CA MET A 15 -21.32 20.60 -7.78
C MET A 15 -21.35 19.08 -7.98
N LYS A 16 -22.00 18.59 -9.05
CA LYS A 16 -21.96 17.16 -9.41
C LYS A 16 -20.55 16.68 -9.72
N THR A 17 -19.77 17.46 -10.47
CA THR A 17 -18.38 17.11 -10.79
C THR A 17 -17.51 17.05 -9.55
N LEU A 18 -17.58 18.07 -8.67
CA LEU A 18 -16.85 18.08 -7.40
C LEU A 18 -17.23 16.88 -6.53
N LEU A 19 -18.51 16.55 -6.45
CA LEU A 19 -18.99 15.41 -5.67
C LEU A 19 -18.48 14.07 -6.23
N ARG A 20 -18.36 13.93 -7.55
CA ARG A 20 -17.72 12.76 -8.18
C ARG A 20 -16.23 12.70 -7.84
N ALA A 21 -15.51 13.81 -7.95
CA ALA A 21 -14.09 13.89 -7.63
C ALA A 21 -13.83 13.55 -6.15
N LEU A 22 -14.64 14.07 -5.23
CA LEU A 22 -14.56 13.73 -3.80
C LEU A 22 -14.77 12.24 -3.55
N ARG A 23 -15.76 11.62 -4.20
CA ARG A 23 -15.99 10.17 -4.09
C ARG A 23 -14.82 9.34 -4.62
N GLN A 24 -14.22 9.73 -5.74
CA GLN A 24 -13.05 9.04 -6.28
C GLN A 24 -11.85 9.17 -5.35
N LYS A 25 -11.59 10.38 -4.82
CA LYS A 25 -10.52 10.60 -3.84
C LYS A 25 -10.74 9.77 -2.57
N ALA A 26 -11.98 9.70 -2.07
CA ALA A 26 -12.30 8.87 -0.91
C ALA A 26 -12.00 7.38 -1.16
N LYS A 27 -12.41 6.83 -2.31
CA LYS A 27 -12.08 5.45 -2.69
C LYS A 27 -10.57 5.22 -2.78
N HIS A 28 -9.84 6.16 -3.37
CA HIS A 28 -8.38 6.07 -3.46
C HIS A 28 -7.72 6.10 -2.08
N CYS A 29 -8.18 6.95 -1.17
CA CYS A 29 -7.70 6.97 0.22
C CYS A 29 -7.94 5.64 0.93
N GLU A 30 -9.11 5.03 0.78
CA GLU A 30 -9.41 3.71 1.37
C GLU A 30 -8.52 2.60 0.77
N MET A 31 -8.31 2.61 -0.54
CA MET A 31 -7.38 1.69 -1.20
C MET A 31 -5.95 1.84 -0.65
N LEU A 32 -5.47 3.09 -0.49
CA LEU A 32 -4.14 3.35 0.06
C LEU A 32 -4.02 2.92 1.52
N LYS A 33 -5.05 3.12 2.35
CA LYS A 33 -5.08 2.61 3.73
C LYS A 33 -4.95 1.10 3.75
N LYS A 34 -5.72 0.39 2.92
CA LYS A 34 -5.63 -1.07 2.81
C LYS A 34 -4.25 -1.52 2.33
N LYS A 35 -3.68 -0.85 1.32
CA LYS A 35 -2.31 -1.14 0.86
C LYS A 35 -1.28 -0.94 1.97
N LYS A 36 -1.39 0.15 2.75
CA LYS A 36 -0.53 0.40 3.92
C LYS A 36 -0.64 -0.73 4.95
N GLN A 37 -1.86 -1.14 5.29
CA GLN A 37 -2.08 -2.24 6.24
C GLN A 37 -1.46 -3.55 5.75
N ASN A 38 -1.63 -3.87 4.47
CA ASN A 38 -1.01 -5.05 3.88
C ASN A 38 0.52 -4.98 3.93
N MET A 39 1.13 -3.84 3.56
CA MET A 39 2.58 -3.68 3.66
C MET A 39 3.08 -3.86 5.09
N LEU A 40 2.39 -3.30 6.08
CA LEU A 40 2.74 -3.49 7.49
C LEU A 40 2.61 -4.96 7.93
N ALA A 41 1.58 -5.67 7.46
CA ALA A 41 1.41 -7.09 7.76
C ALA A 41 2.51 -7.96 7.14
N GLU A 42 3.02 -7.60 5.97
CA GLU A 42 4.16 -8.27 5.33
C GLU A 42 5.51 -7.95 6.00
N GLU A 43 5.62 -6.77 6.62
CA GLU A 43 6.85 -6.31 7.27
C GLU A 43 6.98 -6.80 8.72
N ALA A 44 5.87 -6.91 9.46
CA ALA A 44 5.88 -7.34 10.86
C ALA A 44 6.57 -8.70 11.12
N PRO A 45 6.37 -9.76 10.28
CA PRO A 45 7.12 -11.01 10.44
C PRO A 45 8.63 -10.84 10.24
N LYS A 46 9.06 -9.92 9.38
CA LYS A 46 10.47 -9.63 9.12
C LYS A 46 11.11 -8.94 10.32
N GLU A 47 10.42 -7.96 10.89
CA GLU A 47 10.86 -7.26 12.09
C GLU A 47 10.98 -8.22 13.27
N LYS A 48 9.98 -9.09 13.47
CA LYS A 48 10.03 -10.13 14.51
C LYS A 48 11.21 -11.09 14.32
N MET A 49 11.44 -11.55 13.09
CA MET A 49 12.57 -12.45 12.79
C MET A 49 13.91 -11.81 13.14
N VAL A 50 14.12 -10.53 12.78
CA VAL A 50 15.35 -9.80 13.11
C VAL A 50 15.51 -9.65 14.63
N HIS A 51 14.42 -9.31 15.33
CA HIS A 51 14.44 -9.19 16.79
C HIS A 51 14.79 -10.52 17.48
N ASP A 52 14.14 -11.61 17.09
CA ASP A 52 14.39 -12.94 17.66
C ASP A 52 15.83 -13.40 17.40
N PHE A 53 16.39 -13.07 16.23
CA PHE A 53 17.79 -13.32 15.91
C PHE A 53 18.75 -12.50 16.78
N MET A 54 18.48 -11.21 17.00
CA MET A 54 19.30 -10.39 17.90
C MET A 54 19.32 -10.93 19.32
N LEU A 55 18.16 -11.34 19.86
CA LEU A 55 18.07 -11.97 21.18
C LEU A 55 18.90 -13.26 21.26
N PHE A 56 18.90 -14.06 20.20
CA PHE A 56 19.73 -15.25 20.11
C PHE A 56 21.23 -14.92 20.16
N ILE A 57 21.69 -13.92 19.40
CA ILE A 57 23.09 -13.47 19.44
C ILE A 57 23.47 -12.93 20.82
N GLU A 58 22.58 -12.18 21.47
CA GLU A 58 22.80 -11.73 22.84
C GLU A 58 22.89 -12.89 23.84
N ALA A 59 22.05 -13.92 23.69
CA ALA A 59 22.08 -15.10 24.54
C ALA A 59 23.41 -15.87 24.39
N ILE A 60 23.92 -15.99 23.16
CA ILE A 60 25.26 -16.56 22.91
C ILE A 60 26.33 -15.75 23.66
N HIS A 61 26.31 -14.42 23.53
CA HIS A 61 27.29 -13.55 24.23
C HIS A 61 27.23 -13.68 25.76
N ARG A 62 26.05 -13.96 26.32
CA ARG A 62 25.85 -14.12 27.77
C ARG A 62 26.05 -15.56 28.26
N ASN A 63 26.38 -16.52 27.39
CA ASN A 63 26.38 -17.95 27.70
C ASN A 63 25.04 -18.44 28.28
N ASP A 64 23.93 -17.83 27.88
CA ASP A 64 22.58 -18.25 28.26
C ASP A 64 22.16 -19.45 27.40
N THR A 65 22.57 -20.63 27.82
CA THR A 65 22.33 -21.89 27.11
C THR A 65 20.85 -22.25 27.02
N GLU A 66 20.03 -21.81 27.98
CA GLU A 66 18.58 -22.05 27.95
C GLU A 66 17.91 -21.27 26.81
N THR A 67 18.28 -20.01 26.62
CA THR A 67 17.71 -19.17 25.56
C THR A 67 18.28 -19.57 24.19
N VAL A 68 19.55 -19.96 24.11
CA VAL A 68 20.18 -20.48 22.88
C VAL A 68 19.51 -21.77 22.40
N GLN A 69 19.19 -22.72 23.30
CA GLN A 69 18.52 -23.97 22.92
C GLN A 69 17.07 -23.80 22.46
N LYS A 70 16.41 -22.71 22.88
CA LYS A 70 15.04 -22.38 22.47
C LYS A 70 14.98 -21.76 21.07
N PHE A 71 16.11 -21.40 20.49
CA PHE A 71 16.15 -20.81 19.15
C PHE A 71 15.92 -21.88 18.07
N ASP A 72 14.87 -21.71 17.29
CA ASP A 72 14.53 -22.61 16.20
C ASP A 72 15.14 -22.11 14.88
N GLU A 73 16.39 -22.49 14.64
CA GLU A 73 17.14 -22.16 13.43
C GLU A 73 16.43 -22.66 12.16
N ASN A 74 15.80 -23.83 12.22
CA ASN A 74 15.13 -24.42 11.06
C ASN A 74 13.90 -23.60 10.67
N SER A 75 13.08 -23.18 11.65
CA SER A 75 11.96 -22.28 11.40
C SER A 75 12.42 -20.93 10.82
N MET A 76 13.54 -20.38 11.29
CA MET A 76 14.11 -19.15 10.72
C MET A 76 14.54 -19.34 9.26
N MET A 77 15.27 -20.41 8.95
CA MET A 77 15.74 -20.69 7.59
C MET A 77 14.58 -20.93 6.61
N ILE A 78 13.51 -21.59 7.06
CA ILE A 78 12.27 -21.74 6.29
C ILE A 78 11.62 -20.37 6.04
N ALA A 79 11.56 -19.50 7.05
CA ALA A 79 11.01 -18.15 6.91
C ALA A 79 11.82 -17.31 5.89
N ILE A 80 13.15 -17.31 5.98
CA ILE A 80 14.03 -16.62 5.03
C ILE A 80 13.82 -17.15 3.60
N ARG A 81 13.78 -18.47 3.44
CA ARG A 81 13.52 -19.11 2.14
C ARG A 81 12.19 -18.67 1.56
N SER A 82 11.12 -18.68 2.36
CA SER A 82 9.80 -18.23 1.95
C SER A 82 9.79 -16.76 1.50
N MET A 83 10.56 -15.89 2.16
CA MET A 83 10.68 -14.48 1.77
C MET A 83 11.47 -14.29 0.46
N VAL A 84 12.52 -15.08 0.24
CA VAL A 84 13.35 -15.02 -0.98
C VAL A 84 12.60 -15.58 -2.19
N GLU A 85 11.91 -16.70 -2.02
CA GLU A 85 11.16 -17.38 -3.09
C GLU A 85 9.81 -16.69 -3.37
N GLY A 86 9.20 -16.04 -2.37
CA GLY A 86 7.93 -15.32 -2.48
C GLY A 86 8.02 -13.91 -3.09
N GLY A 87 9.22 -13.35 -3.28
CA GLY A 87 9.43 -11.97 -3.74
C GLY A 87 9.08 -11.70 -5.22
N GLY A 88 8.66 -12.70 -5.99
CA GLY A 88 8.39 -12.61 -7.43
C GLY A 88 6.97 -12.23 -7.85
N GLY A 89 6.04 -12.00 -6.92
CA GLY A 89 4.64 -11.72 -7.23
C GLY A 89 4.11 -10.51 -6.48
N HIS A 90 3.46 -9.60 -7.20
CA HIS A 90 2.73 -8.41 -6.71
C HIS A 90 3.47 -7.06 -6.76
N SER A 91 3.88 -6.67 -7.97
CA SER A 91 3.68 -5.27 -8.42
C SER A 91 2.60 -5.23 -9.51
N GLY A 92 1.39 -5.63 -9.14
CA GLY A 92 0.21 -5.43 -9.96
C GLY A 92 -0.13 -3.95 -10.05
N HIS A 93 -0.23 -3.47 -11.29
CA HIS A 93 -0.82 -2.21 -11.73
C HIS A 93 0.04 -0.95 -11.57
N ASN A 94 0.90 -0.72 -12.59
CA ASN A 94 1.00 0.59 -13.21
C ASN A 94 -0.40 0.99 -13.69
N GLY A 95 -1.20 1.57 -12.79
CA GLY A 95 -2.28 2.46 -13.17
C GLY A 95 -1.61 3.65 -13.83
N VAL A 96 -1.42 3.57 -15.15
CA VAL A 96 -1.10 4.70 -16.01
C VAL A 96 -2.05 5.83 -15.61
N PHE A 97 -1.50 6.83 -14.92
CA PHE A 97 -2.14 8.12 -14.75
C PHE A 97 -2.17 8.77 -16.13
N ALA A 98 -3.17 8.42 -16.95
CA ALA A 98 -3.61 9.28 -18.03
C ALA A 98 -4.51 10.35 -17.41
N ALA A 99 -3.87 11.35 -16.80
CA ALA A 99 -4.51 12.61 -16.47
C ALA A 99 -4.22 13.60 -17.62
N ASP A 100 -5.32 14.13 -18.16
CA ASP A 100 -5.47 15.37 -18.92
C ASP A 100 -4.90 15.49 -20.34
N GLY A 101 -5.84 15.60 -21.28
CA GLY A 101 -5.98 16.81 -22.08
C GLY A 101 -5.04 16.97 -23.28
N ALA A 102 -5.41 16.37 -24.42
CA ALA A 102 -5.04 16.90 -25.73
C ALA A 102 -6.33 17.09 -26.54
N GLU A 103 -6.60 18.35 -26.87
CA GLU A 103 -7.69 18.83 -27.68
C GLU A 103 -7.72 18.10 -29.03
N GLN A 104 -8.85 17.50 -29.39
CA GLN A 104 -9.15 17.22 -30.80
C GLN A 104 -9.78 18.49 -31.36
N GLU A 105 -8.96 19.33 -32.00
CA GLU A 105 -9.47 20.18 -33.07
C GLU A 105 -9.99 19.27 -34.19
N ALA A 106 -11.29 19.38 -34.49
CA ALA A 106 -11.85 18.83 -35.71
C ALA A 106 -11.70 19.88 -36.82
N PRO A 107 -11.29 19.50 -38.04
CA PRO A 107 -11.20 20.43 -39.15
C PRO A 107 -12.60 20.79 -39.67
N ILE A 108 -12.72 22.09 -39.99
CA ILE A 108 -13.81 22.88 -40.61
C ILE A 108 -14.89 22.07 -41.34
#